data_AF-A0A6M1YR65-F1
#
_entry.id   AF-A0A6M1YR65-F1
#
_cell.length_a   1.000
_cell.length_b   1.000
_cell.length_c   1.000
_cell.angle_alpha   90.00
_cell.angle_beta   90.00
_cell.angle_gamma   90.00
#
_symmetry.space_group_name_H-M   'P 1'
#
loop_
_entity.id
_entity.type
_entity.pdbx_description
1 polymer ?
#
loop_
_entity_poly.entity_id
_entity_poly.type
_entity_poly.pdbx_seq_one_letter_code
_entity_poly.pdbx_strand_id
1 'polypeptide(L)' 'MTAIYSSLKHPKEFDCPISLAVMKDPVLAKCSHTFERSNIEEWLKKNPSCPECREKIDRTDLVSNRALKNLIQSFIEIS' A
#
# COMPACT_ATOMS: atom_id res chain seq x y z
N MET A 1 -3.24 -19.46 28.63
CA MET A 1 -4.07 -18.99 27.50
C MET A 1 -3.19 -18.26 26.51
N THR A 2 -2.27 -18.99 25.88
CA THR A 2 -1.31 -18.46 24.91
C THR A 2 -1.98 -18.32 23.56
N ALA A 3 -2.20 -17.08 23.11
CA ALA A 3 -2.64 -16.78 21.76
C ALA A 3 -1.42 -16.94 20.81
N ILE A 4 -1.22 -18.16 20.34
CA ILE A 4 -0.17 -18.53 19.38
C ILE A 4 -0.70 -18.41 17.94
N TYR A 5 -1.46 -17.35 17.62
CA TYR A 5 -1.92 -17.12 16.25
C TYR A 5 -0.92 -16.22 15.51
N SER A 6 0.02 -16.92 14.87
CA SER A 6 0.52 -16.68 13.51
C SER A 6 0.67 -15.22 13.05
N SER A 7 1.91 -14.78 12.86
CA SER A 7 2.17 -13.64 11.96
C SER A 7 3.51 -13.89 11.28
N LEU A 8 3.46 -14.39 10.05
CA LEU A 8 4.57 -14.26 9.11
C LEU A 8 4.97 -12.79 9.08
N LYS A 9 6.15 -12.46 9.62
CA LYS A 9 6.65 -11.09 9.68
C LYS A 9 7.10 -10.68 8.27
N HIS A 10 6.20 -10.13 7.47
CA HIS A 10 6.60 -9.39 6.28
C HIS A 10 7.17 -8.02 6.68
N PRO A 11 7.98 -7.39 5.81
CA PRO A 11 8.34 -5.98 5.95
C PRO A 11 7.11 -5.09 6.08
N LYS A 12 7.20 -4.03 6.89
CA LYS A 12 6.10 -3.05 7.07
C LYS A 12 5.85 -2.25 5.79
N GLU A 13 6.86 -2.16 4.93
CA GLU A 13 6.81 -1.54 3.62
C GLU A 13 5.81 -2.23 2.67
N PHE A 14 5.33 -3.42 3.03
CA PHE A 14 4.29 -4.13 2.28
C PHE A 14 2.88 -3.70 2.67
N ASP A 15 2.72 -3.07 3.84
CA ASP A 15 1.42 -2.62 4.33
C ASP A 15 1.01 -1.30 3.71
N CYS A 16 -0.25 -1.22 3.29
CA CYS A 16 -0.84 0.03 2.86
C CYS A 16 -0.94 0.98 4.06
N PRO A 17 -0.43 2.22 3.98
CA PRO A 17 -0.52 3.16 5.10
C PRO A 17 -1.95 3.56 5.50
N ILE A 18 -2.94 3.37 4.61
CA ILE A 18 -4.36 3.67 4.86
C ILE A 18 -5.04 2.53 5.60
N SER A 19 -4.89 1.28 5.14
CA SER A 19 -5.60 0.11 5.72
C SER A 19 -4.78 -0.69 6.71
N LEU A 20 -3.47 -0.44 6.80
CA LEU A 20 -2.51 -1.18 7.62
C LEU A 20 -2.50 -2.68 7.32
N ALA A 21 -2.71 -3.02 6.05
CA ALA A 21 -2.76 -4.40 5.56
C ALA A 21 -1.92 -4.53 4.29
N VAL A 22 -1.37 -5.72 4.05
CA VAL A 22 -0.54 -6.03 2.88
C VAL A 22 -1.22 -5.61 1.57
N MET A 23 -0.49 -4.85 0.78
CA MET A 23 -0.92 -4.38 -0.54
C MET A 23 -1.00 -5.52 -1.55
N LYS A 24 -2.12 -5.60 -2.26
CA LYS A 24 -2.35 -6.52 -3.38
C LYS A 24 -2.12 -5.82 -4.73
N ASP A 25 -2.47 -4.54 -4.81
CA ASP A 25 -2.20 -3.71 -5.98
C ASP A 25 -1.55 -2.38 -5.58
N PRO A 26 -0.25 -2.41 -5.22
CA PRO A 26 0.47 -1.22 -4.79
C PRO A 26 0.57 -0.21 -5.94
N VAL A 27 0.20 1.04 -5.67
CA VAL A 27 0.34 2.20 -6.57
C VAL A 27 1.19 3.27 -5.92
N LEU A 28 2.11 3.83 -6.71
CA LEU A 28 3.00 4.91 -6.34
C LEU A 28 2.35 6.25 -6.73
N ALA A 29 2.24 7.17 -5.77
CA ALA A 29 1.88 8.56 -6.04
C ALA A 29 3.11 9.35 -6.52
N LYS A 30 2.92 10.48 -7.21
CA LYS A 30 4.02 11.37 -7.64
C LYS A 30 4.95 11.83 -6.50
N CYS A 31 4.44 11.89 -5.28
CA CYS A 31 5.20 12.19 -4.07
C CYS A 31 6.02 11.00 -3.52
N SER A 32 6.14 9.91 -4.29
CA SER A 32 6.87 8.68 -3.97
C SER A 32 6.32 7.83 -2.81
N HIS A 33 5.12 8.14 -2.29
CA HIS A 33 4.43 7.27 -1.34
C HIS A 33 3.63 6.18 -2.06
N THR A 34 3.58 4.98 -1.48
CA THR A 34 2.88 3.82 -2.06
C THR A 34 1.66 3.43 -1.22
N PHE A 35 0.57 3.09 -1.89
CA PHE A 35 -0.70 2.71 -1.26
C PHE A 35 -1.33 1.53 -2.00
N GLU A 36 -2.28 0.83 -1.36
CA GLU A 36 -3.21 -0.04 -2.07
C GLU A 36 -4.13 0.82 -2.96
N ARG A 37 -4.30 0.42 -4.24
CA ARG A 37 -5.06 1.18 -5.23
C ARG A 37 -6.45 1.57 -4.74
N SER A 38 -7.24 0.59 -4.28
CA SER A 38 -8.63 0.83 -3.89
C SER A 38 -8.73 1.86 -2.75
N ASN A 39 -7.80 1.79 -1.79
CA ASN A 39 -7.77 2.66 -0.63
C ASN A 39 -7.42 4.11 -1.01
N ILE A 40 -6.37 4.31 -1.81
CA ILE A 40 -5.99 5.67 -2.22
C ILE A 40 -7.01 6.27 -3.20
N GLU A 41 -7.59 5.48 -4.10
CA GLU A 41 -8.63 5.98 -5.00
C GLU A 41 -9.90 6.41 -4.24
N GLU A 42 -10.29 5.70 -3.18
CA GLU A 42 -11.40 6.10 -2.31
C GLU A 42 -11.07 7.36 -1.51
N TRP A 43 -9.85 7.45 -0.97
CA TRP A 43 -9.37 8.64 -0.28
C TRP A 43 -9.46 9.90 -1.16
N LEU A 44 -8.97 9.80 -2.41
CA LEU A 44 -8.90 10.92 -3.35
C LEU A 44 -10.27 11.43 -3.82
N LYS A 45 -11.35 10.67 -3.63
CA LYS A 45 -12.72 11.17 -3.90
C LYS A 45 -13.12 12.31 -2.95
N LYS A 46 -12.58 12.30 -1.73
CA LYS A 46 -12.92 13.26 -0.67
C LYS A 46 -11.77 14.21 -0.34
N ASN A 47 -10.53 13.74 -0.52
CA ASN A 47 -9.31 14.43 -0.12
C ASN A 47 -8.31 14.40 -1.28
N PRO A 48 -8.22 15.45 -2.12
CA PRO A 48 -7.29 15.51 -3.26
C PRO A 48 -5.84 15.78 -2.80
N SER A 49 -5.32 14.94 -1.92
CA SER A 49 -3.98 15.03 -1.34
C SER A 49 -3.46 13.68 -0.87
N CYS A 50 -2.14 13.55 -0.76
CA CYS A 50 -1.49 12.38 -0.19
C CYS A 50 -1.81 12.25 1.32
N PRO A 51 -2.23 11.07 1.82
CA PRO A 51 -2.44 10.84 3.25
C PRO A 51 -1.20 11.08 4.14
N GLU A 52 0.00 10.82 3.60
CA GLU A 52 1.28 10.91 4.33
C GLU A 52 1.81 12.35 4.38
N CYS A 53 2.15 12.92 3.22
CA CYS A 53 2.83 14.20 3.13
C CYS A 53 1.90 15.40 2.83
N ARG A 54 0.60 15.14 2.61
CA ARG A 54 -0.42 16.15 2.27
C ARG A 54 -0.19 16.90 0.95
N GLU A 55 0.75 16.47 0.14
CA GLU A 55 0.96 17.01 -1.21
C GLU A 55 -0.31 16.82 -2.06
N LYS A 56 -0.66 17.81 -2.88
CA LYS A 56 -1.82 17.74 -3.77
C LYS A 56 -1.58 16.71 -4.87
N ILE A 57 -2.35 15.64 -4.86
CA ILE A 57 -2.32 14.58 -5.86
C ILE A 57 -3.75 14.26 -6.29
N ASP A 58 -3.92 13.69 -7.49
CA ASP A 58 -5.18 13.12 -7.94
C ASP A 58 -5.04 11.67 -8.44
N ARG A 59 -6.12 11.08 -8.96
CA ARG A 59 -6.12 9.68 -9.41
C ARG A 59 -5.21 9.44 -10.62
N THR A 60 -4.94 10.47 -11.43
CA THR A 60 -4.07 10.40 -12.60
C THR A 60 -2.58 10.48 -12.24
N ASP A 61 -2.27 10.97 -11.04
CA ASP A 61 -0.91 10.97 -10.46
C ASP A 61 -0.49 9.59 -9.89
N LEU A 62 -1.31 8.55 -10.05
CA LEU A 62 -1.05 7.21 -9.54
C LEU A 62 -0.52 6.28 -10.63
N VAL A 63 0.64 5.68 -10.39
CA VAL A 63 1.25 4.68 -11.28
C VAL A 63 1.40 3.33 -10.57
N SER A 64 1.22 2.22 -11.28
CA SER A 64 1.35 0.88 -10.67
C SER A 64 2.80 0.62 -10.21
N ASN A 65 2.99 0.28 -8.94
CA ASN A 65 4.29 -0.12 -8.40
C ASN A 65 4.51 -1.64 -8.62
N ARG A 66 4.80 -2.01 -9.86
CA ARG A 66 4.98 -3.43 -10.25
C ARG A 66 6.15 -4.09 -9.53
N ALA A 67 7.20 -3.35 -9.23
CA ALA A 67 8.36 -3.87 -8.50
C ALA A 67 7.95 -4.31 -7.09
N LEU A 68 7.24 -3.46 -6.33
CA LEU A 68 6.76 -3.82 -5.00
C LEU A 68 5.73 -4.95 -5.06
N LYS A 69 4.82 -4.93 -6.06
CA LYS A 69 3.85 -6.01 -6.26
C LYS A 69 4.55 -7.37 -6.40
N ASN A 70 5.57 -7.46 -7.24
CA ASN A 70 6.33 -8.69 -7.44
C ASN A 70 7.06 -9.11 -6.16
N LEU A 71 7.67 -8.17 -5.43
CA LEU A 71 8.35 -8.48 -4.16
C LEU A 71 7.39 -9.03 -3.11
N ILE A 72 6.20 -8.44 -2.96
CA ILE A 72 5.15 -8.93 -2.07
C ILE A 72 4.73 -10.34 -2.48
N GLN A 73 4.49 -10.56 -3.78
CA GLN A 73 4.05 -11.84 -4.30
C GLN A 73 5.09 -12.95 -4.06
N SER A 74 6.36 -12.67 -4.37
CA SER A 74 7.45 -13.61 -4.10
C SER A 74 7.62 -13.90 -2.62
N PHE A 75 7.42 -12.92 -1.73
CA PHE A 75 7.48 -13.15 -0.29
C PHE A 75 6.38 -14.12 0.16
N ILE A 76 5.14 -13.91 -0.31
CA ILE A 76 3.98 -14.76 0.02
C ILE A 76 4.14 -16.18 -0.55
N GLU A 77 4.72 -16.33 -1.74
CA GLU A 77 4.97 -17.65 -2.35
C GLU A 77 6.03 -18.48 -1.59
N ILE A 78 6.93 -17.82 -0.88
CA ILE A 78 8.05 -18.44 -0.15
C ILE A 78 7.70 -18.71 1.34
N SER A 79 6.59 -18.17 1.84
CA SER A 79 6.18 -18.28 3.26
C SER A 79 5.04 -19.26 3.50
#